data_AF-A0A1C6LAG7-F1
#
_entry.id   AF-A0A1C6LAG7-F1
#
_cell.length_a   1.000
_cell.length_b   1.000
_cell.length_c   1.000
_cell.angle_alpha   90.00
_cell.angle_beta   90.00
_cell.angle_gamma   90.00
#
_symmetry.space_group_name_H-M   'P 1'
#
loop_
_entity.id
_entity.type
_entity.pdbx_description
1 polymer ?
#
loop_
_entity_poly.entity_id
_entity_poly.type
_entity_poly.pdbx_seq_one_letter_code
_entity_poly.pdbx_strand_id
1 'polypeptide(L)'
;MQTIFLKEEECYCPLDKFYANVAKHLGYDVPYDDEKHKFDCRKICITPSVYQKIKECYKQRFNDSELTVAMLFLACGPKMTVNEFPDKKYIAEVEDGFVVEEMEDED
;
A
#
# COMPACT_ATOMS: atom_id res chain seq x y z
N MET A 1 -2.44 13.24 8.75
CA MET A 1 -2.78 11.80 8.86
C MET A 1 -4.22 11.61 8.43
N GLN A 2 -4.44 10.75 7.43
CA GLN A 2 -5.74 10.48 6.82
C GLN A 2 -6.03 8.98 6.86
N THR A 3 -7.27 8.61 7.19
CA THR A 3 -7.73 7.22 7.18
C THR A 3 -8.45 6.92 5.88
N ILE A 4 -8.01 5.87 5.19
CA ILE A 4 -8.59 5.41 3.91
C ILE A 4 -9.25 4.05 4.14
N PHE A 5 -10.48 3.94 3.68
CA PHE A 5 -11.24 2.69 3.69
C PHE A 5 -11.21 2.10 2.29
N LEU A 6 -10.54 0.96 2.17
CA LEU A 6 -10.36 0.26 0.90
C LEU A 6 -11.43 -0.82 0.73
N LYS A 7 -11.66 -1.20 -0.52
CA LYS A 7 -12.37 -2.42 -0.86
C LYS A 7 -11.41 -3.61 -0.87
N GLU A 8 -11.94 -4.82 -0.80
CA GLU A 8 -11.13 -6.04 -0.81
C GLU A 8 -10.30 -6.17 -2.10
N GLU A 9 -10.91 -5.85 -3.24
CA GLU A 9 -10.27 -5.88 -4.56
C GLU A 9 -9.12 -4.88 -4.69
N GLU A 10 -9.13 -3.79 -3.91
CA GLU A 10 -8.04 -2.81 -3.87
C GLU A 10 -6.85 -3.30 -3.05
N CYS A 11 -7.05 -4.33 -2.21
CA CYS A 11 -6.03 -4.96 -1.38
C CYS A 11 -5.47 -6.26 -1.99
N TYR A 12 -6.25 -6.97 -2.80
CA TYR A 12 -5.81 -8.19 -3.49
C TYR A 12 -4.98 -7.83 -4.76
N CYS A 13 -3.81 -7.23 -4.55
CA CYS A 13 -2.90 -6.82 -5.61
C CYS A 13 -1.44 -6.83 -5.15
N PRO A 14 -0.47 -6.73 -6.09
CA PRO A 14 0.93 -6.47 -5.76
C PRO A 14 1.12 -5.18 -4.94
N LEU A 15 2.25 -5.04 -4.26
CA LEU A 15 2.48 -4.01 -3.23
C LEU A 15 2.55 -2.59 -3.81
N ASP A 16 3.23 -2.43 -4.94
CA ASP A 16 3.26 -1.23 -5.76
C ASP A 16 1.85 -0.80 -6.20
N LYS A 17 1.04 -1.75 -6.69
CA LYS A 17 -0.36 -1.50 -7.07
C LYS A 17 -1.19 -1.06 -5.87
N PHE A 18 -0.97 -1.68 -4.71
CA PHE A 18 -1.64 -1.32 -3.47
C PHE A 18 -1.37 0.15 -3.11
N TYR A 19 -0.11 0.61 -3.20
CA TYR A 19 0.22 2.01 -2.96
C TYR A 19 -0.42 2.96 -3.96
N ALA A 20 -0.45 2.60 -5.25
CA ALA A 20 -1.16 3.39 -6.26
C ALA A 20 -2.68 3.48 -5.96
N ASN A 21 -3.30 2.39 -5.50
CA ASN A 21 -4.71 2.41 -5.09
C ASN A 21 -4.93 3.38 -3.92
N VAL A 22 -4.08 3.31 -2.88
CA VAL A 22 -4.12 4.24 -1.75
C VAL A 22 -3.97 5.70 -2.22
N ALA A 23 -3.02 5.97 -3.11
CA ALA A 23 -2.79 7.31 -3.66
C ALA A 23 -4.02 7.86 -4.43
N LYS A 24 -4.77 7.01 -5.12
CA LYS A 24 -6.03 7.42 -5.78
C LYS A 24 -7.08 7.91 -4.80
N HIS A 25 -7.18 7.31 -3.60
CA HIS A 25 -8.07 7.81 -2.54
C HIS A 25 -7.62 9.16 -1.96
N LEU A 26 -6.33 9.50 -2.12
CA LEU A 26 -5.76 10.80 -1.76
C LEU A 26 -5.91 11.84 -2.88
N GLY A 27 -6.48 11.48 -4.02
CA GLY A 27 -6.68 12.37 -5.18
C GLY A 27 -5.55 12.37 -6.20
N TYR A 28 -4.53 11.52 -6.04
CA TYR A 28 -3.45 11.38 -7.02
C TYR A 28 -3.83 10.34 -8.07
N ASP A 29 -3.77 10.70 -9.36
CA ASP A 29 -3.92 9.70 -10.42
C ASP A 29 -2.56 9.13 -10.81
N VAL A 30 -2.04 8.23 -9.98
CA VAL A 30 -0.79 7.51 -10.25
C VAL A 30 -1.08 6.29 -11.13
N PRO A 31 -0.56 6.22 -12.38
CA PRO A 31 -0.65 5.03 -13.19
C PRO A 31 0.07 3.85 -12.52
N TYR A 32 -0.42 2.65 -12.77
CA TYR A 32 0.33 1.45 -12.39
C TYR A 32 1.60 1.36 -13.26
N ASP A 33 2.73 0.95 -12.68
CA ASP A 33 4.07 0.95 -13.29
C ASP A 33 4.68 2.33 -13.60
N ASP A 34 4.22 3.40 -12.94
CA ASP A 34 4.84 4.71 -13.08
C ASP A 34 6.05 4.88 -12.16
N GLU A 35 7.25 4.78 -12.73
CA GLU A 35 8.52 4.98 -12.03
C GLU A 35 8.73 6.42 -11.52
N LYS A 36 7.95 7.39 -12.02
CA LYS A 36 8.06 8.80 -11.59
C LYS A 36 7.45 9.06 -10.22
N HIS A 37 6.46 8.26 -9.85
CA HIS A 37 5.80 8.41 -8.55
C HIS A 37 6.42 7.44 -7.55
N LYS A 38 7.05 8.01 -6.52
CA LYS A 38 7.63 7.23 -5.41
C LYS A 38 6.69 7.30 -4.21
N PHE A 39 6.66 6.22 -3.44
CA PHE A 39 5.88 6.15 -2.21
C PHE A 39 6.81 6.01 -1.00
N ASP A 40 6.62 6.82 0.03
CA ASP A 40 7.30 6.63 1.31
C ASP A 40 6.54 5.59 2.14
N CYS A 41 7.00 4.34 2.11
CA CYS A 41 6.38 3.24 2.83
C CYS A 41 6.37 3.40 4.36
N ARG A 42 7.13 4.35 4.90
CA ARG A 42 7.13 4.68 6.34
C ARG A 42 5.96 5.57 6.72
N LYS A 43 5.29 6.19 5.74
CA LYS A 43 4.17 7.11 5.86
C LYS A 43 2.81 6.43 5.70
N ILE A 44 2.78 5.11 5.74
CA ILE A 44 1.57 4.32 5.65
C ILE A 44 1.61 3.15 6.65
N CYS A 45 0.52 2.98 7.38
CA CYS A 45 0.26 1.82 8.20
C CYS A 45 -1.07 1.19 7.74
N ILE A 46 -1.18 -0.13 7.88
CA ILE A 46 -2.34 -0.90 7.43
C ILE A 46 -2.86 -1.82 8.53
N THR A 47 -4.05 -2.37 8.32
CA THR A 47 -4.56 -3.47 9.13
C THR A 47 -3.95 -4.83 8.72
N PRO A 48 -3.96 -5.83 9.62
CA PRO A 48 -3.58 -7.20 9.28
C PRO A 48 -4.35 -7.79 8.10
N SER A 49 -5.64 -7.47 7.92
CA SER A 49 -6.48 -7.96 6.83
C SER A 49 -6.02 -7.48 5.46
N VAL A 50 -5.50 -6.24 5.36
CA VAL A 50 -4.88 -5.76 4.12
C VAL A 50 -3.63 -6.59 3.79
N TYR A 51 -2.77 -6.82 4.78
CA TYR A 51 -1.59 -7.67 4.61
C TYR A 51 -1.96 -9.08 4.14
N GLN A 52 -2.98 -9.70 4.73
CA GLN A 52 -3.44 -11.02 4.30
C GLN A 52 -3.88 -11.04 2.84
N LYS A 53 -4.58 -10.01 2.36
CA LYS A 53 -5.02 -9.95 0.95
C LYS A 53 -3.86 -9.76 -0.02
N ILE A 54 -2.87 -8.95 0.34
CA ILE A 54 -1.64 -8.80 -0.45
C ILE A 54 -0.86 -10.12 -0.47
N LYS A 55 -0.70 -10.78 0.69
CA LYS A 55 -0.05 -12.09 0.82
C LYS A 55 -0.76 -13.17 0.00
N GLU A 56 -2.09 -13.24 0.06
CA GLU A 56 -2.91 -14.13 -0.77
C GLU A 56 -2.66 -13.88 -2.26
N CYS A 57 -2.60 -12.61 -2.68
CA CYS A 57 -2.30 -12.23 -4.06
C CYS A 57 -0.94 -12.77 -4.50
N TYR A 58 0.12 -12.54 -3.71
CA TYR A 58 1.46 -13.01 -4.03
C TYR A 58 1.54 -14.53 -4.12
N LYS A 59 0.90 -15.23 -3.17
CA LYS A 59 0.87 -16.68 -3.17
C LYS A 59 0.13 -17.25 -4.39
N GLN A 60 -1.00 -16.66 -4.78
CA GLN A 60 -1.84 -17.20 -5.84
C GLN A 60 -1.34 -16.84 -7.25
N ARG A 61 -0.77 -15.64 -7.44
CA ARG A 61 -0.35 -15.16 -8.77
C ARG A 61 1.11 -15.48 -9.10
N PHE A 62 1.99 -15.48 -8.09
CA PHE A 62 3.44 -15.64 -8.29
C PHE A 62 4.00 -16.90 -7.60
N ASN A 63 3.17 -17.62 -6.83
CA ASN A 63 3.57 -18.78 -6.03
C ASN A 63 4.67 -18.46 -5.00
N ASP A 64 4.76 -17.20 -4.58
CA ASP A 64 5.76 -16.79 -3.61
C ASP A 64 5.57 -17.46 -2.24
N SER A 65 6.70 -17.66 -1.55
CA SER A 65 6.71 -18.19 -0.20
C SER A 65 6.28 -17.13 0.81
N GLU A 66 5.79 -17.54 1.98
CA GLU A 66 5.49 -16.58 3.06
C GLU A 66 6.72 -15.78 3.49
N LEU A 67 7.91 -16.40 3.45
CA LEU A 67 9.16 -15.73 3.77
C LEU A 67 9.49 -14.65 2.74
N THR A 68 9.27 -14.91 1.47
CA THR A 68 9.46 -13.93 0.39
C THR A 68 8.57 -12.71 0.61
N VAL A 69 7.29 -12.92 0.89
CA VAL A 69 6.35 -11.82 1.17
C VAL A 69 6.74 -11.07 2.45
N ALA A 70 7.15 -11.79 3.50
CA ALA A 70 7.60 -11.15 4.73
C ALA A 70 8.84 -10.27 4.52
N MET A 71 9.81 -10.72 3.70
CA MET A 71 10.98 -9.94 3.33
C MET A 71 10.61 -8.69 2.52
N LEU A 72 9.65 -8.81 1.60
CA LEU A 72 9.12 -7.67 0.86
C LEU A 72 8.54 -6.61 1.80
N PHE A 73 7.71 -7.00 2.77
CA PHE A 73 7.13 -6.07 3.74
C PHE A 73 8.17 -5.51 4.72
N LEU A 74 9.21 -6.28 5.04
CA LEU A 74 10.33 -5.79 5.86
C LEU A 74 11.11 -4.69 5.14
N ALA A 75 11.34 -4.84 3.84
CA ALA A 75 12.10 -3.89 3.03
C ALA A 75 11.25 -2.68 2.62
N CYS A 76 10.00 -2.92 2.24
CA CYS A 76 9.17 -1.96 1.54
C CYS A 76 7.91 -1.57 2.32
N GLY A 77 7.71 -2.03 3.55
CA GLY A 77 6.47 -1.77 4.31
C GLY A 77 5.22 -2.32 3.60
N PRO A 78 4.03 -1.80 3.92
CA PRO A 78 3.69 -0.95 5.07
C PRO A 78 3.74 -1.72 6.41
N LYS A 79 3.71 -0.99 7.53
CA LYS A 79 3.59 -1.61 8.88
C LYS A 79 2.13 -2.00 9.18
N MET A 80 1.94 -3.07 9.93
CA MET A 80 0.61 -3.55 10.37
C MET A 80 0.28 -3.07 11.78
N THR A 81 0.11 -1.76 11.98
CA THR A 81 -0.18 -1.17 13.30
C THR A 81 -1.58 -0.59 13.44
N VAL A 82 -2.38 -0.61 12.37
CA VAL A 82 -3.75 -0.09 12.40
C VAL A 82 -4.67 -1.15 13.00
N ASN A 83 -5.51 -0.74 13.95
CA ASN A 83 -6.51 -1.61 14.54
C ASN A 83 -7.68 -1.86 13.57
N GLU A 84 -8.16 -3.09 13.54
CA GLU A 84 -9.35 -3.45 12.75
C GLU A 84 -10.64 -3.15 13.52
N PHE A 85 -11.70 -2.81 12.77
CA PHE A 85 -13.06 -2.73 13.29
C PHE A 85 -13.89 -3.89 12.69
N PRO A 86 -14.91 -4.41 13.40
CA PRO A 86 -15.67 -5.59 12.97
C PRO A 86 -16.22 -5.50 11.53
N ASP A 87 -16.64 -4.30 11.15
CA ASP A 87 -17.30 -3.93 9.91
C ASP A 87 -16.39 -3.17 8.93
N LYS A 88 -15.15 -2.87 9.33
CA LYS A 88 -14.14 -2.21 8.48
C LYS A 88 -12.77 -2.85 8.68
N LYS A 89 -12.46 -3.79 7.79
CA LYS A 89 -11.24 -4.60 7.87
C LYS A 89 -10.10 -4.08 7.01
N TYR A 90 -10.39 -3.40 5.90
CA TYR A 90 -9.39 -2.94 4.94
C TYR A 90 -9.13 -1.44 5.13
N ILE A 91 -8.14 -1.11 5.95
CA ILE A 91 -7.85 0.27 6.33
C ILE A 91 -6.37 0.57 6.11
N ALA A 92 -6.10 1.75 5.56
CA ALA A 92 -4.78 2.36 5.54
C ALA A 92 -4.83 3.71 6.27
N GLU A 93 -3.90 3.94 7.19
CA GLU A 93 -3.64 5.25 7.79
C GLU A 93 -2.38 5.82 7.14
N VAL A 94 -2.54 7.01 6.55
CA VAL A 94 -1.50 7.63 5.71
C VAL A 94 -1.12 8.99 6.27
N GLU A 95 0.18 9.27 6.32
CA GLU A 95 0.75 10.56 6.69
C GLU A 95 1.07 11.42 5.46
N ASP A 96 1.17 12.73 5.66
CA ASP A 96 1.60 13.67 4.62
C ASP A 96 3.00 13.30 4.13
N GLY A 97 3.23 13.39 2.82
CA GLY A 97 4.46 12.95 2.17
C GLY A 97 4.50 11.46 1.82
N PHE A 98 3.38 10.73 1.92
CA PHE A 98 3.29 9.35 1.42
C PHE A 98 3.54 9.27 -0.10
N VAL A 99 2.89 10.12 -0.89
CA VAL A 99 3.22 10.28 -2.32
C VAL A 99 4.35 11.31 -2.40
N VAL A 100 5.47 10.91 -3.00
CA VAL A 100 6.65 11.76 -3.20
C VAL A 100 6.58 12.32 -4.61
N GLU A 101 6.23 13.60 -4.72
CA GLU A 101 6.35 14.36 -5.97
C GLU A 101 7.82 14.78 -6.13
N GLU A 102 8.43 14.44 -7.27
CA GLU A 102 9.70 15.07 -7.65
C GLU A 102 9.38 16.53 -8.02
N MET A 103 9.87 17.48 -7.23
CA MET A 103 9.88 18.87 -7.66
C MET A 103 10.83 18.94 -8.86
N GLU A 104 10.33 19.24 -10.06
CA GLU A 104 11.19 19.70 -11.15
C GLU A 104 11.83 21.00 -10.64
N ASP A 105 13.14 20.95 -10.37
CA ASP A 105 13.90 22.16 -10.11
C ASP A 105 13.76 23.05 -11.38
N GLU A 106 13.11 24.20 -11.24
CA GLU A 106 13.08 25.21 -12.30
C GLU A 106 14.52 25.75 -12.48
N ASP A 107 15.19 25.33 -13.55
CA ASP A 107 16.51 25.82 -14.00
C ASP A 107 16.52 27.33 -14.30
#